data_AF-A0A967AFM6-F1
#
_entry.id   AF-A0A967AFM6-F1
#
_cell.length_a   1.000
_cell.length_b   1.000
_cell.length_c   1.000
_cell.angle_alpha   90.00
_cell.angle_beta   90.00
_cell.angle_gamma   90.00
#
_symmetry.space_group_name_H-M   'P 1'
#
loop_
_entity.id
_entity.type
_entity.pdbx_description
1 polymer ?
#
loop_
_entity_poly.entity_id
_entity_poly.type
_entity_poly.pdbx_seq_one_letter_code
_entity_poly.pdbx_strand_id
1 'polypeptide(L)'
;MSQVCLVHLVYLVWHVDTDKLSNQFDETDQKDEIDQMNKETSLNIFGVLLVGWMGMESVSIPNYAWAETSSSQPTGKLKGNIPQGREIFNGKGVCYYCHGIDGYLHKVPRLEADTAKLIAKLNPPPTDLRNPNVLRLKTNKERARAIREGHPGTGMFPDTTMTDQDLADVLLYLALIRKDPNPEQ
;
A
#
# COMPACT_ATOMS: atom_id res chain seq x y z
N MET A 1 -10.80 -19.60 40.27
CA MET A 1 -10.74 -20.51 39.10
C MET A 1 -11.53 -19.86 37.97
N SER A 2 -11.03 -19.61 36.77
CA SER A 2 -9.66 -19.46 36.30
C SER A 2 -9.75 -18.68 34.99
N GLN A 3 -8.81 -17.76 34.78
CA GLN A 3 -8.73 -16.73 33.75
C GLN A 3 -8.32 -17.29 32.37
N VAL A 4 -8.78 -18.50 32.02
CA VAL A 4 -8.20 -19.34 30.95
C VAL A 4 -9.13 -19.47 29.72
N CYS A 5 -10.40 -19.06 29.80
CA CYS A 5 -11.32 -19.24 28.66
C CYS A 5 -11.15 -18.23 27.50
N LEU A 6 -10.38 -17.15 27.65
CA LEU A 6 -10.29 -16.14 26.59
C LEU A 6 -9.17 -16.37 25.56
N VAL A 7 -8.26 -17.33 25.79
CA VAL A 7 -7.07 -17.53 24.92
C VAL A 7 -7.32 -18.51 23.78
N HIS A 8 -8.41 -19.30 23.83
CA HIS A 8 -8.64 -20.37 22.84
C HIS A 8 -9.40 -19.94 21.57
N LEU A 9 -9.98 -18.74 21.53
CA LEU A 9 -10.72 -18.27 20.34
C LEU A 9 -9.82 -17.62 19.27
N VAL A 10 -8.59 -17.24 19.63
CA VAL A 10 -7.65 -16.55 18.73
C VAL A 10 -6.84 -17.53 17.86
N TYR A 11 -6.79 -18.82 18.22
CA TYR A 11 -5.97 -19.80 17.51
C TYR A 11 -6.65 -20.50 16.32
N LEU A 12 -7.97 -20.36 16.13
CA LEU A 12 -8.71 -21.08 15.09
C LEU A 12 -8.83 -20.37 13.74
N VAL A 13 -8.26 -19.17 13.57
CA VAL A 13 -8.34 -18.39 12.31
C VAL A 13 -7.06 -18.46 11.46
N TRP A 14 -5.98 -19.07 11.96
CA TRP A 14 -4.67 -19.14 11.29
C TRP A 14 -4.16 -20.56 10.98
N HIS A 15 -5.05 -21.53 10.85
CA HIS A 15 -4.68 -22.87 10.36
C HIS A 15 -5.61 -23.28 9.21
N VAL A 16 -5.44 -22.61 8.07
CA VAL A 16 -5.90 -23.12 6.78
C VAL A 16 -4.75 -23.94 6.20
N ASP A 17 -4.97 -25.25 6.17
CA ASP A 17 -4.13 -26.28 5.56
C ASP A 17 -3.66 -25.88 4.15
N THR A 18 -2.36 -25.64 3.99
CA THR A 18 -1.70 -25.44 2.69
C THR A 18 -1.32 -26.74 1.99
N ASP A 19 -1.59 -27.91 2.59
CA ASP A 19 -1.04 -29.18 2.11
C ASP A 19 -1.93 -29.90 1.09
N LYS A 20 -3.03 -29.27 0.64
CA LYS A 20 -4.04 -29.94 -0.21
C LYS A 20 -4.35 -29.25 -1.55
N LEU A 21 -3.42 -28.45 -2.08
CA LEU A 21 -3.58 -27.81 -3.39
C LEU A 21 -2.45 -28.11 -4.40
N SER A 22 -1.49 -28.98 -4.09
CA SER A 22 -0.38 -29.30 -5.00
C SER A 22 -0.54 -30.57 -5.83
N ASN A 23 -1.61 -31.35 -5.65
CA ASN A 23 -1.78 -32.64 -6.34
C ASN A 23 -2.99 -32.65 -7.28
N GLN A 24 -3.03 -31.79 -8.29
CA GLN A 24 -3.90 -32.01 -9.46
C GLN A 24 -3.52 -31.12 -10.66
N PHE A 25 -2.30 -31.24 -11.17
CA PHE A 25 -2.00 -30.89 -12.57
C PHE A 25 -1.04 -31.97 -13.10
N ASP A 26 -1.64 -33.03 -13.64
CA ASP A 26 -1.02 -33.91 -14.62
C ASP A 26 -0.83 -33.09 -15.90
N GLU A 27 0.41 -32.86 -16.32
CA GLU A 27 0.75 -32.99 -17.72
C GLU A 27 2.23 -33.38 -17.82
N THR A 28 2.42 -34.57 -18.37
CA THR A 28 3.66 -35.17 -18.86
C THR A 28 4.42 -34.23 -19.81
N ASP A 29 5.74 -34.43 -19.89
CA ASP A 29 6.65 -33.91 -20.94
C ASP A 29 7.53 -32.70 -20.57
N GLN A 30 8.37 -32.83 -19.53
CA GLN A 30 9.59 -32.01 -19.41
C GLN A 30 10.64 -32.61 -18.45
N LYS A 31 10.94 -33.89 -18.61
CA LYS A 31 12.21 -34.48 -18.14
C LYS A 31 12.89 -34.92 -19.41
N ASP A 32 13.99 -34.26 -19.80
CA ASP A 32 15.07 -34.77 -20.68
C ASP A 32 16.04 -33.67 -21.18
N GLU A 33 15.95 -32.41 -20.72
CA GLU A 33 16.81 -31.32 -21.23
C GLU A 33 17.54 -30.49 -20.16
N ILE A 34 17.88 -31.06 -18.99
CA ILE A 34 18.72 -30.36 -17.97
C ILE A 34 19.75 -31.34 -17.33
N ASP A 35 20.32 -32.26 -18.13
CA ASP A 35 21.41 -33.15 -17.67
C ASP A 35 22.67 -33.08 -18.55
N GLN A 36 22.79 -32.03 -19.35
CA GLN A 36 24.04 -31.70 -20.04
C GLN A 36 24.38 -30.24 -19.73
N MET A 37 25.67 -29.92 -19.74
CA MET A 37 26.25 -28.57 -19.71
C MET A 37 26.21 -27.76 -18.39
N ASN A 38 26.95 -28.23 -17.36
CA ASN A 38 28.09 -27.47 -16.78
C ASN A 38 28.96 -28.31 -15.82
N LYS A 39 29.57 -29.37 -16.35
CA LYS A 39 30.74 -29.99 -15.72
C LYS A 39 31.94 -29.04 -15.82
N GLU A 40 32.84 -29.13 -14.83
CA GLU A 40 34.11 -28.40 -14.67
C GLU A 40 33.91 -26.94 -14.19
N THR A 41 34.37 -26.42 -13.05
CA THR A 41 35.73 -26.45 -12.46
C THR A 41 35.63 -25.69 -11.11
N SER A 42 35.82 -26.33 -9.95
CA SER A 42 37.04 -26.30 -9.11
C SER A 42 37.51 -24.93 -8.56
N LEU A 43 37.43 -24.82 -7.22
CA LEU A 43 38.28 -24.07 -6.26
C LEU A 43 38.52 -22.54 -6.40
N ASN A 44 38.22 -21.79 -5.32
CA ASN A 44 39.27 -21.21 -4.45
C ASN A 44 38.75 -20.56 -3.16
N ILE A 45 39.49 -20.85 -2.08
CA ILE A 45 39.49 -20.33 -0.71
C ILE A 45 40.16 -18.93 -0.71
N PHE A 46 39.77 -18.02 0.20
CA PHE A 46 40.67 -17.22 1.05
C PHE A 46 39.88 -16.21 1.90
N GLY A 47 39.97 -16.37 3.22
CA GLY A 47 39.55 -15.36 4.19
C GLY A 47 40.65 -14.34 4.50
N VAL A 48 40.27 -13.17 4.99
CA VAL A 48 41.14 -12.25 5.76
C VAL A 48 40.28 -11.54 6.81
N LEU A 49 40.73 -11.61 8.05
CA LEU A 49 40.15 -11.06 9.27
C LEU A 49 41.27 -10.25 9.96
N LEU A 50 41.18 -8.93 10.05
CA LEU A 50 42.04 -8.05 10.88
C LEU A 50 41.27 -6.73 11.12
N VAL A 51 40.72 -6.43 12.31
CA VAL A 51 41.34 -5.92 13.56
C VAL A 51 41.96 -4.51 13.45
N GLY A 52 41.30 -3.54 14.10
CA GLY A 52 41.94 -2.53 14.97
C GLY A 52 42.20 -1.12 14.40
N TRP A 53 41.47 -0.11 14.90
CA TRP A 53 42.11 1.12 15.38
C TRP A 53 41.20 1.84 16.40
N MET A 54 41.84 2.31 17.46
CA MET A 54 41.28 2.88 18.68
C MET A 54 41.67 4.37 18.75
N GLY A 55 40.72 5.24 19.12
CA GLY A 55 40.97 6.54 19.76
C GLY A 55 41.30 7.74 18.88
N MET A 56 40.44 8.77 18.91
CA MET A 56 40.84 10.09 19.41
C MET A 56 39.61 10.89 19.88
N GLU A 57 39.81 11.63 20.95
CA GLU A 57 38.81 12.30 21.78
C GLU A 57 38.43 13.70 21.27
N SER A 58 37.20 14.10 21.64
CA SER A 58 36.71 15.44 22.00
C SER A 58 37.26 16.70 21.29
N VAL A 59 36.39 17.30 20.47
CA VAL A 59 36.18 18.76 20.49
C VAL A 59 34.69 19.03 20.68
N SER A 60 34.33 19.51 21.87
CA SER A 60 33.03 20.10 22.15
C SER A 60 33.00 21.53 21.65
N ILE A 61 32.12 21.85 20.69
CA ILE A 61 31.74 23.23 20.38
C ILE A 61 30.29 23.42 20.85
N PRO A 62 30.01 24.33 21.80
CA PRO A 62 28.65 24.67 22.16
C PRO A 62 28.18 25.79 21.24
N ASN A 63 27.48 25.44 20.18
CA ASN A 63 26.60 26.40 19.51
C ASN A 63 25.19 26.10 20.01
N TYR A 64 24.70 26.96 20.91
CA TYR A 64 23.27 27.15 21.14
C TYR A 64 22.66 27.73 19.85
N ALA A 65 22.58 26.90 18.82
CA ALA A 65 21.68 27.09 17.71
C ALA A 65 20.39 26.43 18.13
N TRP A 66 19.38 27.28 18.33
CA TRP A 66 18.00 26.90 18.49
C TRP A 66 17.72 25.71 17.56
N ALA A 67 17.31 24.59 18.14
CA ALA A 67 16.56 23.60 17.41
C ALA A 67 15.24 24.29 17.02
N GLU A 68 15.29 25.14 15.99
CA GLU A 68 14.23 25.12 15.01
C GLU A 68 14.13 23.65 14.67
N THR A 69 13.10 23.03 15.24
CA THR A 69 12.52 21.85 14.66
C THR A 69 12.42 22.23 13.20
N SER A 70 13.30 21.64 12.38
CA SER A 70 13.10 21.57 10.96
C SER A 70 11.78 20.81 10.86
N SER A 71 10.70 21.57 10.97
CA SER A 71 9.42 21.27 10.39
C SER A 71 9.82 21.04 8.96
N SER A 72 9.95 19.76 8.63
CA SER A 72 10.18 19.28 7.29
C SER A 72 9.06 19.92 6.48
N GLN A 73 9.30 21.10 5.92
CA GLN A 73 8.48 21.59 4.84
C GLN A 73 8.76 20.60 3.73
N PRO A 74 7.80 19.74 3.34
CA PRO A 74 7.94 18.99 2.12
C PRO A 74 7.51 19.97 1.03
N THR A 75 8.37 20.95 0.73
CA THR A 75 8.36 21.61 -0.58
C THR A 75 9.15 20.81 -1.60
N GLY A 76 9.68 19.64 -1.20
CA GLY A 76 9.95 18.54 -2.12
C GLY A 76 8.63 17.98 -2.62
N LYS A 77 8.18 18.46 -3.77
CA LYS A 77 7.05 17.95 -4.55
C LYS A 77 7.15 16.42 -4.63
N LEU A 78 6.44 15.69 -3.77
CA LEU A 78 6.44 14.23 -3.82
C LEU A 78 5.84 13.84 -5.18
N LYS A 79 6.72 13.36 -6.07
CA LYS A 79 6.34 12.95 -7.40
C LYS A 79 5.71 11.56 -7.27
N GLY A 80 4.40 11.49 -7.46
CA GLY A 80 3.67 10.23 -7.38
C GLY A 80 4.11 9.22 -8.44
N ASN A 81 3.74 7.96 -8.24
CA ASN A 81 3.93 6.84 -9.14
C ASN A 81 2.57 6.23 -9.51
N ILE A 82 2.20 6.29 -10.80
CA ILE A 82 0.89 5.83 -11.29
C ILE A 82 0.66 4.33 -11.05
N PRO A 83 1.57 3.42 -11.44
CA PRO A 83 1.44 2.00 -11.10
C PRO A 83 1.20 1.75 -9.61
N GLN A 84 1.98 2.39 -8.73
CA GLN A 84 1.82 2.24 -7.29
C GLN A 84 0.48 2.80 -6.79
N GLY A 85 0.07 3.97 -7.28
CA GLY A 85 -1.22 4.56 -6.94
C GLY A 85 -2.40 3.68 -7.34
N ARG A 86 -2.28 2.94 -8.45
CA ARG A 86 -3.27 1.93 -8.87
C ARG A 86 -3.30 0.75 -7.91
N GLU A 87 -2.15 0.22 -7.50
CA GLU A 87 -2.06 -0.91 -6.56
C GLU A 87 -2.64 -0.53 -5.20
N ILE A 88 -2.35 0.68 -4.73
CA ILE A 88 -2.90 1.19 -3.47
C ILE A 88 -4.41 1.39 -3.59
N PHE A 89 -4.89 2.02 -4.66
CA PHE A 89 -6.32 2.27 -4.87
C PHE A 89 -7.15 0.97 -4.93
N ASN A 90 -6.64 -0.06 -5.62
CA ASN A 90 -7.29 -1.36 -5.79
C ASN A 90 -6.88 -2.40 -4.72
N GLY A 91 -6.16 -1.99 -3.70
CA GLY A 91 -5.58 -2.88 -2.71
C GLY A 91 -5.48 -2.21 -1.35
N LYS A 92 -4.27 -1.76 -0.99
CA LYS A 92 -3.93 -1.26 0.35
C LYS A 92 -4.90 -0.20 0.89
N GLY A 93 -5.26 0.80 0.09
CA GLY A 93 -6.17 1.89 0.48
C GLY A 93 -7.66 1.55 0.37
N VAL A 94 -7.99 0.34 -0.11
CA VAL A 94 -9.34 -0.23 -0.17
C VAL A 94 -10.38 0.66 -0.88
N CYS A 95 -9.94 1.65 -1.65
CA CYS A 95 -10.80 2.67 -2.27
C CYS A 95 -11.81 2.04 -3.23
N TYR A 96 -11.38 1.00 -3.94
CA TYR A 96 -12.16 0.24 -4.91
C TYR A 96 -13.38 -0.49 -4.34
N TYR A 97 -13.49 -0.69 -3.02
CA TYR A 97 -14.68 -1.29 -2.41
C TYR A 97 -15.93 -0.42 -2.63
N CYS A 98 -15.75 0.89 -2.52
CA CYS A 98 -16.84 1.86 -2.68
C CYS A 98 -16.84 2.52 -4.06
N HIS A 99 -15.65 2.80 -4.60
CA HIS A 99 -15.51 3.52 -5.88
C HIS A 99 -15.31 2.59 -7.09
N GLY A 100 -15.29 1.27 -6.88
CA GLY A 100 -15.09 0.26 -7.90
C GLY A 100 -13.64 0.15 -8.39
N ILE A 101 -13.32 -0.96 -9.04
CA ILE A 101 -12.00 -1.27 -9.60
C ILE A 101 -11.63 -0.18 -10.62
N ASP A 102 -10.47 0.44 -10.43
CA ASP A 102 -9.98 1.59 -11.22
C ASP A 102 -10.94 2.80 -11.28
N GLY A 103 -11.82 2.94 -10.27
CA GLY A 103 -12.80 4.02 -10.19
C GLY A 103 -14.02 3.80 -11.09
N TYR A 104 -14.18 2.64 -11.73
CA TYR A 104 -15.42 2.29 -12.41
C TYR A 104 -16.46 1.90 -11.35
N LEU A 105 -17.33 2.86 -10.97
CA LEU A 105 -18.26 2.73 -9.85
C LEU A 105 -19.04 1.40 -9.79
N HIS A 106 -19.45 0.86 -10.94
CA HIS A 106 -20.23 -0.38 -11.02
C HIS A 106 -19.39 -1.66 -11.18
N LYS A 107 -18.06 -1.53 -11.25
CA LYS A 107 -17.11 -2.65 -11.29
C LYS A 107 -16.53 -2.88 -9.89
N VAL A 108 -17.38 -3.17 -8.93
CA VAL A 108 -16.93 -3.48 -7.55
C VAL A 108 -16.30 -4.89 -7.49
N PRO A 109 -15.33 -5.12 -6.59
CA PRO A 109 -14.85 -6.46 -6.33
C PRO A 109 -15.95 -7.35 -5.74
N ARG A 110 -15.69 -8.66 -5.67
CA ARG A 110 -16.58 -9.56 -4.95
C ARG A 110 -16.49 -9.25 -3.45
N LEU A 111 -17.55 -8.66 -2.91
CA LEU A 111 -17.70 -8.36 -1.50
C LEU A 111 -18.66 -9.36 -0.85
N GLU A 112 -18.56 -9.53 0.46
CA GLU A 112 -19.56 -10.22 1.25
C GLU A 112 -20.94 -9.55 1.07
N ALA A 113 -22.00 -10.36 1.06
CA ALA A 113 -23.34 -9.90 0.70
C ALA A 113 -23.82 -8.75 1.59
N ASP A 114 -23.51 -8.79 2.89
CA ASP A 114 -23.92 -7.76 3.83
C ASP A 114 -23.10 -6.47 3.68
N THR A 115 -21.80 -6.56 3.37
CA THR A 115 -20.98 -5.40 3.01
C THR A 115 -21.51 -4.71 1.75
N ALA A 116 -21.83 -5.48 0.71
CA ALA A 116 -22.40 -4.95 -0.53
C ALA A 116 -23.75 -4.25 -0.27
N LYS A 117 -24.63 -4.84 0.55
CA LYS A 117 -25.90 -4.21 0.95
C LYS A 117 -25.71 -2.93 1.75
N LEU A 118 -24.72 -2.88 2.65
CA LEU A 118 -24.41 -1.67 3.43
C LEU A 118 -23.93 -0.54 2.52
N ILE A 119 -23.00 -0.83 1.60
CA ILE A 119 -22.50 0.14 0.62
C ILE A 119 -23.64 0.67 -0.26
N ALA A 120 -24.53 -0.21 -0.73
CA ALA A 120 -25.69 0.18 -1.54
C ALA A 120 -26.71 1.07 -0.80
N LYS A 121 -26.69 1.09 0.54
CA LYS A 121 -27.57 1.92 1.38
C LYS A 121 -26.92 3.24 1.82
N LEU A 122 -25.66 3.49 1.48
CA LEU A 122 -24.99 4.74 1.82
C LEU A 122 -25.74 5.93 1.22
N ASN A 123 -25.94 6.96 2.05
CA ASN A 123 -26.55 8.21 1.65
C ASN A 123 -25.67 9.37 2.17
N PRO A 124 -24.98 10.12 1.30
CA PRO A 124 -24.96 9.98 -0.16
C PRO A 124 -24.26 8.69 -0.63
N PRO A 125 -24.56 8.21 -1.85
CA PRO A 125 -23.85 7.09 -2.46
C PRO A 125 -22.39 7.46 -2.78
N PRO A 126 -21.48 6.48 -2.94
CA PRO A 126 -20.11 6.76 -3.38
C PRO A 126 -20.09 7.51 -4.72
N THR A 127 -19.28 8.57 -4.78
CA THR A 127 -19.11 9.38 -5.99
C THR A 127 -18.45 8.57 -7.11
N ASP A 128 -18.97 8.69 -8.33
CA ASP A 128 -18.28 8.21 -9.54
C ASP A 128 -17.01 9.05 -9.77
N LEU A 129 -15.84 8.44 -9.55
CA LEU A 129 -14.56 9.14 -9.63
C LEU A 129 -14.14 9.46 -11.06
N ARG A 130 -14.81 8.92 -12.08
CA ARG A 130 -14.50 9.11 -13.50
C ARG A 130 -15.46 10.07 -14.20
N ASN A 131 -16.55 10.47 -13.54
CA ASN A 131 -17.49 11.45 -14.05
C ASN A 131 -17.15 12.87 -13.53
N PRO A 132 -16.56 13.76 -14.35
CA PRO A 132 -16.10 15.07 -13.88
C PRO A 132 -17.24 15.99 -13.39
N ASN A 133 -18.48 15.76 -13.83
CA ASN A 133 -19.63 16.60 -13.47
C ASN A 133 -20.03 16.46 -12.00
N VAL A 134 -19.71 15.31 -11.37
CA VAL A 134 -20.03 15.06 -9.96
C VAL A 134 -18.86 15.37 -9.02
N LEU A 135 -17.65 15.58 -9.54
CA LEU A 135 -16.45 15.85 -8.73
C LEU A 135 -16.45 17.28 -8.17
N ARG A 136 -16.51 17.38 -6.85
CA ARG A 136 -16.52 18.66 -6.12
C ARG A 136 -15.14 19.12 -5.69
N LEU A 137 -14.29 18.20 -5.23
CA LEU A 137 -12.91 18.50 -4.81
C LEU A 137 -12.03 18.79 -6.03
N LYS A 138 -11.46 19.99 -6.11
CA LYS A 138 -10.73 20.46 -7.29
C LYS A 138 -9.24 20.22 -7.16
N THR A 139 -8.70 20.39 -5.96
CA THR A 139 -7.26 20.31 -5.69
C THR A 139 -6.85 18.98 -5.06
N ASN A 140 -5.60 18.59 -5.26
CA ASN A 140 -4.97 17.48 -4.58
C ASN A 140 -4.91 17.70 -3.07
N LYS A 141 -4.80 18.95 -2.60
CA LYS A 141 -4.89 19.28 -1.17
C LYS A 141 -6.26 18.90 -0.57
N GLU A 142 -7.35 19.23 -1.25
CA GLU A 142 -8.71 18.86 -0.82
C GLU A 142 -8.91 17.35 -0.86
N ARG A 143 -8.42 16.69 -1.91
CA ARG A 143 -8.51 15.22 -2.07
C ARG A 143 -7.68 14.50 -1.00
N ALA A 144 -6.46 14.97 -0.74
CA ALA A 144 -5.58 14.46 0.31
C ALA A 144 -6.26 14.52 1.68
N ARG A 145 -6.87 15.67 1.99
CA ARG A 145 -7.65 15.86 3.21
C ARG A 145 -8.79 14.86 3.30
N ALA A 146 -9.60 14.72 2.24
CA ALA A 146 -10.73 13.80 2.25
C ALA A 146 -10.30 12.33 2.41
N ILE A 147 -9.14 11.93 1.89
CA ILE A 147 -8.60 10.57 2.08
C ILE A 147 -8.13 10.37 3.53
N ARG A 148 -7.38 11.32 4.09
CA ARG A 148 -6.84 11.20 5.46
C ARG A 148 -7.89 11.33 6.56
N GLU A 149 -8.80 12.28 6.38
CA GLU A 149 -9.77 12.69 7.40
C GLU A 149 -11.14 12.02 7.17
N GLY A 150 -11.32 11.34 6.04
CA GLY A 150 -12.62 10.94 5.54
C GLY A 150 -13.38 12.13 4.95
N HIS A 151 -14.55 11.86 4.39
CA HIS A 151 -15.45 12.91 3.91
C HIS A 151 -16.66 13.03 4.86
N PRO A 152 -16.75 14.10 5.67
CA PRO A 152 -17.85 14.28 6.61
C PRO A 152 -19.23 14.16 5.95
N GLY A 153 -20.17 13.52 6.65
CA GLY A 153 -21.53 13.28 6.16
C GLY A 153 -21.65 12.20 5.08
N THR A 154 -20.62 11.39 4.86
CA THR A 154 -20.62 10.29 3.88
C THR A 154 -20.13 8.97 4.51
N GLY A 155 -20.19 7.87 3.76
CA GLY A 155 -19.56 6.60 4.15
C GLY A 155 -18.04 6.52 3.94
N MET A 156 -17.38 7.61 3.51
CA MET A 156 -15.93 7.63 3.30
C MET A 156 -15.21 7.89 4.61
N PHE A 157 -14.75 6.81 5.25
CA PHE A 157 -13.96 6.84 6.48
C PHE A 157 -12.52 7.34 6.24
N PRO A 158 -11.84 7.87 7.28
CA PRO A 158 -10.43 8.23 7.19
C PRO A 158 -9.53 7.00 6.93
N ASP A 159 -8.52 7.17 6.10
CA ASP A 159 -7.38 6.25 6.01
C ASP A 159 -6.16 6.88 6.72
N THR A 160 -5.87 6.39 7.92
CA THR A 160 -4.72 6.82 8.73
C THR A 160 -3.49 5.92 8.53
N THR A 161 -3.56 4.95 7.62
CA THR A 161 -2.51 3.95 7.39
C THR A 161 -1.62 4.27 6.18
N MET A 162 -2.09 5.16 5.30
CA MET A 162 -1.32 5.66 4.17
C MET A 162 -0.16 6.57 4.59
N THR A 163 1.02 6.31 4.03
CA THR A 163 2.16 7.22 4.09
C THR A 163 1.93 8.46 3.21
N ASP A 164 2.77 9.49 3.37
CA ASP A 164 2.77 10.65 2.47
C ASP A 164 2.99 10.23 1.00
N GLN A 165 3.86 9.23 0.76
CA GLN A 165 4.14 8.73 -0.59
C GLN A 165 2.96 7.94 -1.16
N ASP A 166 2.32 7.07 -0.36
CA ASP A 166 1.12 6.35 -0.82
C ASP A 166 0.03 7.33 -1.28
N LEU A 167 -0.13 8.42 -0.51
CA LEU A 167 -1.11 9.45 -0.82
C LEU A 167 -0.74 10.20 -2.10
N ALA A 168 0.54 10.55 -2.30
CA ALA A 168 1.02 11.18 -3.53
C ALA A 168 0.79 10.28 -4.76
N ASP A 169 1.07 8.98 -4.63
CA ASP A 169 0.87 7.97 -5.68
C ASP A 169 -0.61 7.84 -6.05
N VAL A 170 -1.49 7.72 -5.05
CA VAL A 170 -2.94 7.66 -5.28
C VAL A 170 -3.48 8.95 -5.87
N LEU A 171 -3.04 10.12 -5.43
CA LEU A 171 -3.49 11.40 -6.00
C LEU A 171 -3.10 11.52 -7.47
N LEU A 172 -1.88 11.11 -7.83
CA LEU A 172 -1.45 11.09 -9.22
C LEU A 172 -2.26 10.07 -10.05
N TYR A 173 -2.55 8.89 -9.48
CA TYR A 173 -3.41 7.91 -10.14
C TYR A 173 -4.84 8.42 -10.33
N LEU A 174 -5.41 9.11 -9.33
CA LEU A 174 -6.72 9.75 -9.42
C LEU A 174 -6.74 10.80 -10.54
N ALA A 175 -5.69 11.61 -10.65
CA ALA A 175 -5.57 12.58 -11.73
C ALA A 175 -5.59 11.91 -13.11
N LEU A 176 -4.89 10.77 -13.27
CA LEU A 176 -4.92 9.98 -14.51
C LEU A 176 -6.34 9.50 -14.85
N ILE A 177 -7.03 8.83 -13.91
CA ILE A 177 -8.35 8.24 -14.21
C ILE A 177 -9.46 9.28 -14.41
N ARG A 178 -9.25 10.49 -13.86
CA ARG A 178 -10.12 11.66 -14.04
C ARG A 178 -9.84 12.44 -15.31
N LYS A 179 -8.73 12.14 -16.01
CA LYS A 179 -8.19 12.98 -17.10
C LYS A 179 -8.03 14.43 -16.64
N ASP A 180 -7.51 14.61 -15.42
CA ASP A 180 -7.34 15.91 -14.81
C ASP A 180 -6.32 16.74 -15.61
N PRO A 181 -6.69 17.94 -16.10
CA PRO A 181 -5.76 18.80 -16.82
C PRO A 181 -4.65 19.35 -15.92
N ASN A 182 -4.82 19.31 -14.59
CA ASN A 182 -3.90 19.89 -13.62
C ASN A 182 -3.51 18.86 -12.53
N PRO A 183 -2.80 17.77 -12.87
CA PRO A 183 -2.52 16.66 -11.97
C PRO A 183 -1.68 17.01 -10.73
N GLU A 184 -1.08 18.21 -10.69
CA GLU A 184 -0.16 18.68 -9.66
C GLU A 184 -0.78 19.68 -8.68
N GLN A 185 -2.02 20.14 -8.93
CA GLN A 185 -2.74 21.14 -8.11
C GLN A 185 -3.66 20.45 -7.10
#